data_AF-W0RQA3-F1
#
_entry.id   AF-W0RQA3-F1
#
_cell.length_a   1.000
_cell.length_b   1.000
_cell.length_c   1.000
_cell.angle_alpha   90.00
_cell.angle_beta   90.00
_cell.angle_gamma   90.00
#
_symmetry.space_group_name_H-M   'P 1'
#
loop_
_entity.id
_entity.type
_entity.pdbx_description
1 polymer ?
#
loop_
_entity_poly.entity_id
_entity_poly.type
_entity_poly.pdbx_seq_one_letter_code
_entity_poly.pdbx_strand_id
1 'polypeptide(L)'
;MAESIPLALQQVLQYELARGERVVWYGQPAPSSRALASAGTFLFGIPFLGFALFWTWGATRGFNAQKHGTDSFGWFGYLWGGMFVFFGAAMVLSPLWAWWVARHTVYAVTDRRALLVERPLGRTTVQGFSGERLTDVIRREDWLGRGELIFERVVSKGSKGRTVYRDVGFFGLKDARAVANLLPTPAAFTHADIATRDV
;
A
#
# COMPACT_ATOMS: atom_id res chain seq x y z
N MET A 1 -24.75 -3.96 -4.99
CA MET A 1 -24.23 -3.76 -6.36
C MET A 1 -22.80 -4.28 -6.38
N ALA A 2 -22.55 -5.37 -7.10
CA ALA A 2 -21.23 -5.99 -7.16
C ALA A 2 -20.27 -5.06 -7.91
N GLU A 3 -19.22 -4.60 -7.22
CA GLU A 3 -18.17 -3.78 -7.81
C GLU A 3 -17.45 -4.64 -8.86
N SER A 4 -17.58 -4.27 -10.14
CA SER A 4 -17.06 -5.07 -11.25
C SER A 4 -15.53 -5.12 -11.18
N ILE A 5 -14.99 -6.26 -10.78
CA ILE A 5 -13.54 -6.50 -10.77
C ILE A 5 -13.02 -6.46 -12.21
N PRO A 6 -11.83 -5.86 -12.46
CA PRO A 6 -11.16 -5.97 -13.76
C PRO A 6 -11.05 -7.42 -14.25
N LEU A 7 -11.39 -7.69 -15.51
CA LEU A 7 -11.36 -9.05 -16.11
C LEU A 7 -10.03 -9.78 -15.85
N ALA A 8 -8.93 -9.03 -15.91
CA ALA A 8 -7.58 -9.51 -15.61
C ALA A 8 -7.44 -10.13 -14.21
N LEU A 9 -8.06 -9.53 -13.19
CA LEU A 9 -8.03 -10.04 -11.82
C LEU A 9 -9.02 -11.19 -11.62
N GLN A 10 -10.15 -11.15 -12.32
CA GLN A 10 -11.12 -12.25 -12.32
C GLN A 10 -10.52 -13.53 -12.90
N GLN A 11 -9.77 -13.43 -14.00
CA GLN A 11 -9.06 -14.57 -14.59
C GLN A 11 -8.02 -15.17 -13.65
N VAL A 12 -7.21 -14.33 -13.00
CA VAL A 12 -6.23 -14.78 -12.01
C VAL A 12 -6.94 -15.47 -10.84
N LEU A 13 -8.00 -14.86 -10.31
CA LEU A 13 -8.77 -15.46 -9.21
C LEU A 13 -9.35 -16.83 -9.62
N GLN A 14 -9.90 -16.94 -10.83
CA GLN A 14 -10.44 -18.21 -11.32
C GLN A 14 -9.38 -19.29 -11.50
N TYR A 15 -8.17 -18.92 -11.92
CA TYR A 15 -7.06 -19.85 -12.08
C TYR A 15 -6.52 -20.38 -10.74
N GLU A 16 -6.59 -19.56 -9.69
CA GLU A 16 -6.09 -19.91 -8.35
C GLU A 16 -7.09 -20.73 -7.52
N LEU A 17 -8.37 -20.79 -7.92
CA LEU A 17 -9.37 -21.59 -7.24
C LEU A 17 -9.11 -23.08 -7.44
N ALA A 18 -9.09 -23.84 -6.34
CA ALA A 18 -9.03 -25.30 -6.41
C ALA A 18 -10.32 -25.87 -7.03
N ARG A 19 -10.26 -27.11 -7.53
CA ARG A 19 -11.46 -27.81 -8.03
C ARG A 19 -12.56 -27.84 -6.97
N GLY A 20 -13.70 -27.25 -7.30
CA GLY A 20 -14.88 -27.16 -6.44
C GLY A 20 -14.82 -26.07 -5.36
N GLU A 21 -13.74 -25.29 -5.29
CA GLU A 21 -13.65 -24.11 -4.42
C GLU A 21 -14.54 -22.99 -4.96
N ARG A 22 -15.30 -22.34 -4.07
CA ARG A 22 -16.27 -21.31 -4.45
C ARG A 22 -15.96 -20.01 -3.72
N VAL A 23 -16.02 -18.91 -4.46
CA VAL A 23 -15.89 -17.56 -3.88
C VAL A 23 -17.20 -17.21 -3.17
N VAL A 24 -17.13 -17.01 -1.86
CA VAL A 24 -18.22 -16.55 -1.01
C VAL A 24 -18.35 -15.04 -1.06
N TRP A 25 -17.21 -14.34 -1.12
CA TRP A 25 -17.17 -12.88 -1.19
C TRP A 25 -15.94 -12.39 -1.94
N TYR A 26 -16.06 -11.22 -2.56
CA TYR A 26 -14.93 -10.49 -3.11
C TYR A 26 -15.10 -8.99 -2.96
N GLY A 27 -14.00 -8.26 -2.92
CA GLY A 27 -13.98 -6.81 -2.82
C GLY A 27 -12.62 -6.20 -3.16
N GLN A 28 -12.58 -4.89 -3.26
CA GLN A 28 -11.36 -4.12 -3.48
C GLN A 28 -11.07 -3.24 -2.25
N PRO A 29 -9.78 -2.96 -1.96
CA PRO A 29 -9.42 -2.00 -0.93
C PRO A 29 -9.98 -0.62 -1.29
N ALA A 30 -10.50 0.11 -0.30
CA ALA A 30 -10.93 1.49 -0.47
C ALA A 30 -9.76 2.35 -0.99
N PRO A 31 -9.81 2.84 -2.25
CA PRO A 31 -8.66 3.53 -2.85
C PRO A 31 -8.29 4.82 -2.11
N SER A 32 -9.30 5.50 -1.55
CA SER A 32 -9.12 6.71 -0.75
C SER A 32 -8.39 6.46 0.57
N SER A 33 -8.64 5.33 1.24
CA SER A 33 -7.96 4.98 2.49
C SER A 33 -6.47 4.72 2.25
N ARG A 34 -6.13 4.00 1.17
CA ARG A 34 -4.75 3.76 0.74
C ARG A 34 -4.04 5.05 0.31
N ALA A 35 -4.74 5.95 -0.39
CA ALA A 35 -4.18 7.25 -0.76
C ALA A 35 -3.93 8.14 0.46
N LEU A 36 -4.86 8.15 1.44
CA LEU A 36 -4.70 8.93 2.67
C LEU A 36 -3.55 8.40 3.54
N ALA A 37 -3.30 7.10 3.54
CA ALA A 37 -2.11 6.52 4.20
C ALA A 37 -0.78 7.06 3.63
N SER A 38 -0.76 7.50 2.37
CA SER A 38 0.40 8.17 1.74
C SER A 38 0.40 9.69 1.88
N ALA A 39 -0.59 10.29 2.56
CA ALA A 39 -0.71 11.74 2.69
C ALA A 39 0.50 12.39 3.39
N GLY A 40 1.13 11.69 4.35
CA GLY A 40 2.36 12.20 4.98
C GLY A 40 3.51 12.37 3.98
N THR A 41 3.73 11.39 3.11
CA THR A 41 4.74 11.46 2.04
C THR A 41 4.42 12.56 1.04
N PHE A 42 3.15 12.71 0.67
CA PHE A 42 2.67 13.78 -0.19
C PHE A 42 2.93 15.17 0.42
N LEU A 43 2.52 15.37 1.68
CA LEU A 43 2.68 16.64 2.40
C LEU A 43 4.14 17.02 2.57
N PHE A 44 5.03 16.05 2.82
CA PHE A 44 6.47 16.29 2.87
C PHE A 44 7.06 16.55 1.47
N GLY A 45 6.52 15.89 0.45
CA GLY A 45 6.93 16.06 -0.94
C GLY A 45 6.73 17.50 -1.46
N ILE A 46 5.72 18.23 -0.97
CA ILE A 46 5.44 19.62 -1.39
C ILE A 46 6.57 20.59 -1.06
N PRO A 47 6.96 20.82 0.22
CA PRO A 47 8.07 21.71 0.54
C PRO A 47 9.40 21.18 0.02
N PHE A 48 9.58 19.85 -0.06
CA PHE A 48 10.78 19.24 -0.64
C PHE A 48 10.92 19.55 -2.13
N LEU A 49 9.84 19.43 -2.91
CA LEU A 49 9.82 19.77 -4.33
C LEU A 49 10.02 21.28 -4.53
N GLY A 50 9.40 22.11 -3.68
CA GLY A 50 9.62 23.56 -3.67
C GLY A 50 11.10 23.92 -3.43
N PHE A 51 11.73 23.29 -2.44
CA PHE A 51 13.16 23.42 -2.18
C PHE A 51 14.02 22.93 -3.35
N ALA A 52 13.68 21.80 -3.97
CA ALA A 52 14.39 21.25 -5.12
C ALA A 52 14.33 22.18 -6.34
N LEU A 53 13.17 22.78 -6.60
CA LEU A 53 12.99 23.78 -7.66
C LEU A 53 13.75 25.06 -7.34
N PHE A 54 13.68 25.54 -6.09
CA PHE A 54 14.44 26.69 -5.61
C PHE A 54 15.96 26.48 -5.77
N TRP A 55 16.46 25.31 -5.35
CA TRP A 55 17.86 24.93 -5.49
C TRP A 55 18.29 24.88 -6.95
N THR A 56 17.49 24.22 -7.81
CA THR A 56 17.76 24.14 -9.25
C THR A 56 17.81 25.52 -9.89
N TRP A 57 16.87 26.41 -9.55
CA TRP A 57 16.86 27.78 -10.05
C TRP A 57 18.06 28.60 -9.54
N GLY A 58 18.39 28.48 -8.25
CA GLY A 58 19.54 29.14 -7.64
C GLY A 58 20.88 28.68 -8.22
N ALA A 59 21.05 27.38 -8.45
CA ALA A 59 22.28 26.80 -9.00
C ALA A 59 22.48 27.12 -10.49
N THR A 60 21.39 27.32 -11.24
CA THR A 60 21.44 27.54 -12.71
C THR A 60 21.35 29.01 -13.11
N ARG A 61 20.72 29.87 -12.30
CA ARG A 61 20.47 31.29 -12.65
C ARG A 61 20.71 32.30 -11.51
N GLY A 62 20.62 31.90 -10.24
CA GLY A 62 20.50 32.86 -9.11
C GLY A 62 21.76 33.15 -8.29
N PHE A 63 22.60 32.15 -7.98
CA PHE A 63 23.72 32.31 -7.03
C PHE A 63 25.12 32.34 -7.68
N ASN A 64 25.27 31.87 -8.91
CA ASN A 64 26.57 31.73 -9.60
C ASN A 64 26.63 32.39 -10.99
N ALA A 65 25.69 33.29 -11.31
CA ALA A 65 25.70 34.02 -12.58
C ALA A 65 26.96 34.90 -12.75
N GLN A 66 27.71 35.14 -11.68
CA GLN A 66 28.83 36.06 -11.68
C GLN A 66 29.91 35.56 -10.71
N LYS A 67 30.72 34.58 -11.13
CA LYS A 67 32.19 34.54 -10.92
C LYS A 67 32.81 33.16 -11.22
N HIS A 68 33.67 33.20 -12.24
CA HIS A 68 34.89 32.39 -12.44
C HIS A 68 34.76 30.88 -12.70
N GLY A 69 35.01 30.52 -13.97
CA GLY A 69 35.98 29.47 -14.35
C GLY A 69 35.88 28.14 -13.60
N THR A 70 34.80 27.39 -13.83
CA THR A 70 34.82 25.92 -13.87
C THR A 70 33.43 25.45 -14.26
N ASP A 71 33.30 24.88 -15.46
CA ASP A 71 32.05 24.31 -16.00
C ASP A 71 31.45 23.20 -15.11
N SER A 72 32.21 22.74 -14.11
CA SER A 72 31.86 21.72 -13.13
C SER A 72 30.70 22.09 -12.20
N PHE A 73 30.56 23.36 -11.78
CA PHE A 73 29.53 23.72 -10.77
C PHE A 73 28.12 23.81 -11.36
N GLY A 74 28.00 24.23 -12.63
CA GLY A 74 26.72 24.25 -13.34
C GLY A 74 26.19 22.84 -13.59
N TRP A 75 27.04 21.93 -14.07
CA TRP A 75 26.69 20.51 -14.26
C TRP A 75 26.26 19.84 -12.95
N PHE A 76 26.98 20.12 -11.86
CA PHE A 76 26.63 19.63 -10.52
C PHE A 76 25.23 20.11 -10.08
N GLY A 77 24.92 21.40 -10.28
CA GLY A 77 23.60 21.96 -10.00
C GLY A 77 22.47 21.26 -10.75
N TYR A 78 22.67 20.95 -12.04
CA TYR A 78 21.67 20.25 -12.86
C TYR A 78 21.48 18.79 -12.46
N LEU A 79 22.56 18.04 -12.20
CA LEU A 79 22.45 16.62 -11.81
C LEU A 79 21.73 16.46 -10.47
N TRP A 80 22.16 17.21 -9.46
CA TRP A 80 21.61 17.10 -8.12
C TRP A 80 20.23 17.75 -8.01
N GLY A 81 20.04 18.92 -8.62
CA GLY A 81 18.74 19.58 -8.72
C GLY A 81 17.71 18.71 -9.44
N GLY A 82 18.08 18.15 -10.59
CA GLY A 82 17.23 17.23 -11.36
C GLY A 82 16.84 15.97 -10.57
N MET A 83 17.79 15.39 -9.84
CA MET A 83 17.51 14.24 -8.97
C MET A 83 16.54 14.60 -7.83
N PHE A 84 16.73 15.74 -7.16
CA PHE A 84 15.81 16.18 -6.11
C PHE A 84 14.42 16.49 -6.64
N VAL A 85 14.31 17.12 -7.82
CA VAL A 85 13.01 17.35 -8.48
C VAL A 85 12.34 16.03 -8.83
N PHE A 86 13.08 15.05 -9.35
CA PHE A 86 12.55 13.72 -9.65
C PHE A 86 12.00 13.01 -8.41
N PHE A 87 12.77 12.97 -7.31
CA PHE A 87 12.32 12.37 -6.06
C PHE A 87 11.15 13.13 -5.44
N GLY A 88 11.17 14.47 -5.47
CA GLY A 88 10.07 15.30 -4.98
C GLY A 88 8.78 15.06 -5.76
N ALA A 89 8.86 14.99 -7.08
CA ALA A 89 7.72 14.63 -7.93
C ALA A 89 7.21 13.23 -7.61
N ALA A 90 8.08 12.24 -7.45
CA ALA A 90 7.69 10.88 -7.06
C ALA A 90 6.96 10.84 -5.70
N MET A 91 7.39 11.64 -4.72
CA MET A 91 6.72 11.76 -3.42
C MET A 91 5.33 12.40 -3.56
N VAL A 92 5.20 13.44 -4.38
CA VAL A 92 3.90 14.09 -4.66
C VAL A 92 2.97 13.19 -5.47
N LEU A 93 3.50 12.29 -6.31
CA LEU A 93 2.71 11.31 -7.04
C LEU A 93 2.37 10.05 -6.22
N SER A 94 2.91 9.91 -5.00
CA SER A 94 2.66 8.73 -4.15
C SER A 94 1.18 8.38 -3.89
N PRO A 95 0.23 9.33 -3.66
CA PRO A 95 -1.18 8.99 -3.48
C PRO A 95 -1.86 8.49 -4.75
N LEU A 96 -1.46 9.00 -5.92
CA LEU A 96 -1.95 8.50 -7.22
C LEU A 96 -1.47 7.07 -7.46
N TRP A 97 -0.22 6.79 -7.10
CA TRP A 97 0.32 5.44 -7.17
C TRP A 97 -0.39 4.48 -6.22
N ALA A 98 -0.59 4.87 -4.96
CA ALA A 98 -1.29 4.05 -3.97
C ALA A 98 -2.74 3.78 -4.39
N TRP A 99 -3.43 4.77 -4.96
CA TRP A 99 -4.76 4.62 -5.53
C TRP A 99 -4.77 3.65 -6.73
N TRP A 100 -3.78 3.73 -7.60
CA TRP A 100 -3.65 2.85 -8.75
C TRP A 100 -3.40 1.40 -8.32
N VAL A 101 -2.49 1.18 -7.37
CA VAL A 101 -2.23 -0.14 -6.79
C VAL A 101 -3.49 -0.71 -6.15
N ALA A 102 -4.24 0.09 -5.38
CA ALA A 102 -5.48 -0.34 -4.74
C ALA A 102 -6.53 -0.86 -5.76
N ARG A 103 -6.63 -0.25 -6.94
CA ARG A 103 -7.52 -0.73 -8.03
C ARG A 103 -7.06 -2.03 -8.69
N HIS A 104 -5.78 -2.36 -8.55
CA HIS A 104 -5.16 -3.59 -9.06
C HIS A 104 -5.01 -4.65 -7.95
N THR A 105 -5.70 -4.47 -6.82
CA THR A 105 -5.77 -5.43 -5.73
C THR A 105 -7.20 -5.96 -5.60
N VAL A 106 -7.33 -7.26 -5.41
CA VAL A 106 -8.59 -7.93 -5.10
C VAL A 106 -8.43 -8.77 -3.85
N TYR A 107 -9.41 -8.67 -2.98
CA TYR A 107 -9.59 -9.56 -1.83
C TYR A 107 -10.75 -10.49 -2.14
N ALA A 108 -10.56 -11.77 -1.91
CA ALA A 108 -11.60 -12.77 -2.07
C ALA A 108 -11.61 -13.70 -0.87
N VAL A 109 -12.80 -14.07 -0.42
CA VAL A 109 -13.01 -15.10 0.60
C VAL A 109 -13.69 -16.26 -0.08
N THR A 110 -13.10 -17.45 0.04
CA THR A 110 -13.63 -18.71 -0.47
C THR A 110 -14.22 -19.52 0.67
N ASP A 111 -14.87 -20.64 0.33
CA ASP A 111 -15.37 -21.63 1.28
C ASP A 111 -14.24 -22.30 2.09
N ARG A 112 -12.98 -22.15 1.69
CA ARG A 112 -11.83 -22.82 2.31
C ARG A 112 -10.76 -21.87 2.86
N ARG A 113 -10.62 -20.67 2.29
CA ARG A 113 -9.53 -19.72 2.63
C ARG A 113 -9.83 -18.28 2.22
N ALA A 114 -9.00 -17.37 2.69
CA ALA A 114 -8.93 -16.00 2.17
C ALA A 114 -7.82 -15.89 1.11
N LEU A 115 -8.07 -15.15 0.04
CA LEU A 115 -7.15 -14.89 -1.06
C LEU A 115 -6.94 -13.38 -1.21
N LEU A 116 -5.68 -12.98 -1.29
CA LEU A 116 -5.24 -11.64 -1.65
C LEU A 116 -4.52 -11.72 -2.98
N VAL A 117 -5.06 -11.05 -4.00
CA VAL A 117 -4.51 -10.99 -5.35
C VAL A 117 -4.09 -9.56 -5.64
N GLU A 118 -2.80 -9.35 -5.89
CA GLU A 118 -2.24 -8.07 -6.30
C GLU A 118 -1.64 -8.20 -7.70
N ARG A 119 -2.01 -7.30 -8.62
CA ARG A 119 -1.42 -7.25 -9.95
C ARG A 119 -0.92 -5.85 -10.38
N PRO A 120 -0.09 -5.16 -9.57
CA PRO A 120 0.52 -3.90 -10.00
C PRO A 120 1.61 -4.16 -11.06
N LEU A 121 1.60 -3.36 -12.13
CA LEU A 121 2.56 -3.40 -13.26
C LEU A 121 2.77 -4.80 -13.88
N GLY A 122 1.71 -5.60 -13.94
CA GLY A 122 1.77 -6.93 -14.56
C GLY A 122 2.46 -8.00 -13.71
N ARG A 123 3.01 -7.67 -12.54
CA ARG A 123 3.47 -8.66 -11.56
C ARG A 123 2.29 -9.16 -10.76
N THR A 124 1.95 -10.43 -10.92
CA THR A 124 0.89 -11.08 -10.13
C THR A 124 1.48 -11.64 -8.85
N THR A 125 0.92 -11.25 -7.71
CA THR A 125 1.21 -11.81 -6.39
C THR A 125 -0.08 -12.32 -5.81
N VAL A 126 -0.11 -13.62 -5.49
CA VAL A 126 -1.28 -14.28 -4.89
C VAL A 126 -0.86 -14.79 -3.52
N GLN A 127 -1.62 -14.44 -2.49
CA GLN A 127 -1.40 -14.90 -1.13
C GLN A 127 -2.68 -15.55 -0.61
N GLY A 128 -2.57 -16.82 -0.21
CA GLY A 128 -3.66 -17.58 0.41
C GLY A 128 -3.46 -17.73 1.91
N PHE A 129 -4.52 -17.50 2.67
CA PHE A 129 -4.56 -17.64 4.12
C PHE A 129 -5.60 -18.70 4.50
N SER A 130 -5.17 -19.80 5.12
CA SER A 130 -6.02 -20.93 5.53
C SER A 130 -5.57 -21.48 6.88
N GLY A 131 -6.48 -22.18 7.58
CA GLY A 131 -6.14 -22.89 8.82
C GLY A 131 -5.66 -21.94 9.91
N GLU A 132 -4.47 -22.21 10.48
CA GLU A 132 -3.90 -21.45 11.60
C GLU A 132 -3.69 -19.95 11.31
N ARG A 133 -3.43 -19.58 10.05
CA ARG A 133 -3.32 -18.16 9.63
C ARG A 133 -4.64 -17.40 9.69
N LEU A 134 -5.78 -18.11 9.76
CA LEU A 134 -7.11 -17.52 9.95
C LEU A 134 -7.58 -17.60 11.40
N THR A 135 -6.79 -18.18 12.31
CA THR A 135 -7.13 -18.27 13.74
C THR A 135 -6.73 -17.00 14.49
N ASP A 136 -5.59 -16.38 14.16
CA ASP A 136 -5.08 -15.18 14.82
C ASP A 136 -5.31 -13.90 14.01
N VAL A 137 -6.55 -13.70 13.53
CA VAL A 137 -6.90 -12.55 12.71
C VAL A 137 -7.15 -11.32 13.58
N ILE A 138 -6.34 -10.30 13.40
CA ILE A 138 -6.52 -9.02 14.08
C ILE A 138 -7.47 -8.15 13.24
N ARG A 139 -8.63 -7.80 13.79
CA ARG A 139 -9.56 -6.85 13.19
C ARG A 139 -9.34 -5.45 13.77
N ARG A 140 -9.03 -4.49 12.90
CA ARG A 140 -8.99 -3.07 13.25
C ARG A 140 -10.13 -2.36 12.52
N GLU A 141 -11.13 -1.90 13.24
CA GLU A 141 -12.29 -1.20 12.67
C GLU A 141 -12.42 0.21 13.24
N ASP A 142 -12.87 1.13 12.39
CA ASP A 142 -13.25 2.49 12.74
C ASP A 142 -14.74 2.53 13.13
N TRP A 143 -15.20 3.63 13.73
CA TRP A 143 -16.59 3.81 14.18
C TRP A 143 -17.62 3.71 13.04
N LEU A 144 -17.18 3.90 11.78
CA LEU A 144 -17.99 3.72 10.57
C LEU A 144 -18.03 2.27 10.06
N GLY A 145 -17.46 1.29 10.77
CA GLY A 145 -17.39 -0.12 10.37
C GLY A 145 -16.36 -0.44 9.27
N ARG A 146 -15.68 0.59 8.76
CA ARG A 146 -14.55 0.44 7.84
C ARG A 146 -13.34 -0.05 8.60
N GLY A 147 -12.55 -0.92 7.98
CA GLY A 147 -11.43 -1.48 8.72
C GLY A 147 -10.49 -2.35 7.92
N GLU A 148 -9.67 -3.06 8.67
CA GLU A 148 -8.60 -3.90 8.20
C GLU A 148 -8.68 -5.25 8.92
N LEU A 149 -8.40 -6.33 8.20
CA LEU A 149 -8.23 -7.68 8.73
C LEU A 149 -6.79 -8.09 8.47
N ILE A 150 -6.00 -8.22 9.52
CA ILE A 150 -4.58 -8.57 9.46
C ILE A 150 -4.47 -10.08 9.75
N PHE A 151 -3.97 -10.84 8.78
CA PHE A 151 -3.81 -12.30 8.89
C PHE A 151 -2.41 -12.69 9.35
N GLU A 152 -1.40 -11.92 8.95
CA GLU A 152 -0.01 -12.24 9.26
C GLU A 152 0.81 -10.95 9.40
N ARG A 153 1.72 -10.93 10.38
CA ARG A 153 2.74 -9.89 10.51
C ARG A 153 4.08 -10.47 10.06
N VAL A 154 4.46 -10.17 8.82
CA VAL A 154 5.71 -10.67 8.25
C VAL A 154 6.86 -9.80 8.75
N VAL A 155 7.87 -10.47 9.30
CA VAL A 155 9.11 -9.83 9.74
C VAL A 155 10.15 -9.92 8.64
N SER A 156 10.61 -8.77 8.14
CA SER A 156 11.71 -8.71 7.18
C SER A 156 12.95 -8.10 7.83
N LYS A 157 14.10 -8.76 7.65
CA LYS A 157 15.40 -8.17 8.04
C LYS A 157 15.81 -7.16 6.98
N GLY A 158 15.80 -5.89 7.34
CA GLY A 158 16.34 -4.82 6.51
C GLY A 158 17.87 -4.93 6.36
N SER A 159 18.40 -4.31 5.31
CA SER A 159 19.83 -4.31 4.93
C SER A 159 20.80 -3.83 6.03
N LYS A 160 20.30 -3.22 7.12
CA LYS A 160 21.09 -2.76 8.28
C LYS A 160 20.69 -3.44 9.61
N GLY A 161 20.13 -4.65 9.57
CA GLY A 161 19.71 -5.39 10.77
C GLY A 161 18.45 -4.84 11.46
N ARG A 162 17.80 -3.82 10.89
CA ARG A 162 16.50 -3.34 11.36
C ARG A 162 15.41 -4.34 11.00
N THR A 163 14.66 -4.75 12.00
CA THR A 163 13.44 -5.54 11.86
C THR A 163 12.34 -4.64 11.29
N VAL A 164 11.87 -4.94 10.09
CA VAL A 164 10.73 -4.26 9.46
C VAL A 164 9.53 -5.17 9.60
N TYR A 165 8.51 -4.69 10.31
CA TYR A 165 7.23 -5.37 10.42
C TYR A 165 6.33 -4.93 9.26
N ARG A 166 5.79 -5.91 8.52
CA ARG A 166 4.79 -5.67 7.48
C ARG A 166 3.54 -6.45 7.83
N ASP A 167 2.44 -5.74 8.04
CA ASP A 167 1.13 -6.35 8.20
C ASP A 167 0.62 -6.77 6.82
N VAL A 168 0.09 -8.00 6.74
CA VAL A 168 -0.44 -8.61 5.54
C VAL A 168 -1.88 -9.02 5.82
N GLY A 169 -2.79 -8.55 4.98
CA GLY A 169 -4.20 -8.53 5.32
C GLY A 169 -5.09 -7.92 4.26
N PHE A 170 -6.38 -7.90 4.54
CA PHE A 170 -7.36 -7.12 3.80
C PHE A 170 -7.42 -5.72 4.39
N PHE A 171 -7.05 -4.71 3.60
CA PHE A 171 -6.97 -3.33 4.04
C PHE A 171 -8.06 -2.46 3.40
N GLY A 172 -8.60 -1.49 4.14
CA GLY A 172 -9.60 -0.57 3.61
C GLY A 172 -10.91 -1.26 3.21
N LEU A 173 -11.35 -2.25 3.98
CA LEU A 173 -12.65 -2.89 3.81
C LEU A 173 -13.77 -1.89 4.14
N LYS A 174 -14.84 -1.91 3.33
CA LYS A 174 -16.06 -1.13 3.60
C LYS A 174 -16.76 -1.58 4.88
N ASP A 175 -16.75 -2.90 5.13
CA ASP A 175 -17.29 -3.54 6.32
C ASP A 175 -16.34 -4.68 6.73
N ALA A 176 -15.44 -4.42 7.68
CA ALA A 176 -14.47 -5.41 8.13
C ALA A 176 -15.12 -6.55 8.92
N ARG A 177 -16.23 -6.26 9.62
CA ARG A 177 -16.94 -7.21 10.47
C ARG A 177 -17.69 -8.24 9.64
N ALA A 178 -18.42 -7.79 8.61
CA ALA A 178 -19.12 -8.70 7.70
C ALA A 178 -18.13 -9.65 7.02
N VAL A 179 -16.99 -9.13 6.54
CA VAL A 179 -15.96 -9.95 5.88
C VAL A 179 -15.31 -10.92 6.86
N ALA A 180 -15.04 -10.51 8.10
CA ALA A 180 -14.51 -11.39 9.13
C ALA A 180 -15.42 -12.59 9.38
N ASN A 181 -16.73 -12.37 9.46
CA ASN A 181 -17.71 -13.45 9.67
C ASN A 181 -17.83 -14.43 8.49
N LEU A 182 -17.38 -14.03 7.30
CA LEU A 182 -17.34 -14.89 6.12
C LEU A 182 -16.07 -15.73 6.03
N LEU A 183 -15.07 -15.45 6.88
CA LEU A 183 -13.85 -16.23 6.90
C LEU A 183 -14.17 -17.68 7.29
N PRO A 184 -13.61 -18.67 6.58
CA PRO A 184 -13.73 -20.07 6.96
C PRO A 184 -12.80 -20.34 8.16
N THR A 185 -13.17 -19.83 9.32
CA THR A 185 -12.44 -20.02 10.58
C THR A 185 -13.21 -20.99 11.48
N PRO A 186 -12.54 -21.92 12.17
CA PRO A 186 -13.08 -22.53 13.38
C PRO A 186 -13.06 -21.50 14.52
N ALA A 187 -14.13 -20.71 14.63
CA ALA A 187 -14.55 -19.89 15.76
C ALA A 187 -13.49 -19.59 16.87
N ALA A 188 -12.63 -18.59 16.67
CA ALA A 188 -11.96 -17.90 17.76
C ALA A 188 -11.54 -16.49 17.31
N PHE A 189 -12.47 -15.54 17.30
CA PHE A 189 -12.09 -14.14 17.20
C PHE A 189 -11.55 -13.71 18.56
N THR A 190 -10.22 -13.67 18.70
CA THR A 190 -9.62 -13.07 19.88
C THR A 190 -9.95 -11.58 19.84
N HIS A 191 -10.82 -11.13 20.75
CA HIS A 191 -11.01 -9.72 21.05
C HIS A 191 -9.70 -9.18 21.65
N ALA A 192 -8.73 -8.86 20.80
CA ALA A 192 -7.52 -8.18 21.23
C ALA A 192 -7.88 -6.71 21.50
N ASP A 193 -7.89 -6.40 22.80
CA ASP A 193 -8.09 -5.09 23.40
C ASP A 193 -7.53 -3.93 22.58
N ILE A 194 -8.40 -2.99 22.23
CA ILE A 194 -8.02 -1.62 21.94
C ILE A 194 -7.80 -0.95 23.30
N ALA A 195 -6.73 -1.34 23.98
CA ALA A 195 -6.24 -0.61 25.14
C ALA A 195 -4.71 -0.66 25.09
N THR A 196 -4.13 0.54 25.09
CA THR A 196 -2.71 0.84 25.33
C THR A 196 -1.69 0.31 24.33
N ARG A 197 -1.20 1.22 23.49
CA ARG A 197 0.25 1.39 23.24
C ARG A 197 0.57 2.74 22.59
N ASP A 198 0.15 3.80 23.28
CA ASP A 198 0.94 5.02 23.37
C ASP A 198 1.70 4.94 24.70
N VAL A 199 2.98 4.54 24.67
CA VAL A 199 4.15 5.07 25.41
C VAL A 199 5.40 4.51 24.74
#